data_AF-A0AAP5V2J8-F1
#
_entry.id   AF-A0AAP5V2J8-F1
#
_cell.length_a   1.000
_cell.length_b   1.000
_cell.length_c   1.000
_cell.angle_alpha   90.00
_cell.angle_beta   90.00
_cell.angle_gamma   90.00
#
_symmetry.space_group_name_H-M   'P 1'
#
loop_
_entity.id
_entity.type
_entity.pdbx_description
1 polymer ?
#
loop_
_entity_poly.entity_id
_entity_poly.type
_entity_poly.pdbx_seq_one_letter_code
_entity_poly.pdbx_strand_id
1 'polypeptide(L)'
;MSHLFNTFHTKQINVFFDESGKGIQQRPNLLGSLSIPKKVYECDDIKYMNWFLRKGKLNIHWKNYNGGHMDKANIINLIEMFILYKDYIKLNVINYHYGFLTSQPLFAQKDLEATIYSKLPERLIYGLIRGYGSEATVSADIYIEAANEYDRINLSETLVTDLNSQSLYRGEKFIANSCEMLPKNTEVGLELTDVLLGLIRTIIQNPAIGKTGRSIREKVNLTVELLENQELKHILGDIKYYEWRGHKQLTKINFMDYIYSFLLQHRF
;
A
#
# COMPACT_ATOMS: atom_id res chain seq x y z
N MET A 1 -36.18 5.41 -17.19
CA MET A 1 -34.97 5.88 -16.48
C MET A 1 -33.78 4.90 -16.64
N SER A 2 -33.64 4.22 -17.78
CA SER A 2 -32.57 3.24 -18.03
C SER A 2 -31.59 3.67 -19.14
N HIS A 3 -31.72 4.89 -19.66
CA HIS A 3 -30.97 5.35 -20.85
C HIS A 3 -29.81 6.33 -20.57
N LEU A 4 -29.55 6.69 -19.31
CA LEU A 4 -28.51 7.68 -18.96
C LEU A 4 -27.19 7.08 -18.45
N PHE A 5 -27.09 5.76 -18.29
CA PHE A 5 -25.88 5.08 -17.80
C PHE A 5 -25.12 4.28 -18.87
N ASN A 6 -25.59 4.27 -20.13
CA ASN A 6 -25.00 3.46 -21.20
C ASN A 6 -23.82 4.10 -21.96
N THR A 7 -23.28 5.23 -21.50
CA THR A 7 -22.25 5.98 -22.25
C THR A 7 -20.90 6.10 -21.54
N PHE A 8 -20.75 5.64 -20.29
CA PHE A 8 -19.49 5.76 -19.56
C PHE A 8 -18.72 4.44 -19.54
N HIS A 9 -17.44 4.48 -19.92
CA HIS A 9 -16.56 3.33 -19.79
C HIS A 9 -16.29 3.06 -18.30
N THR A 10 -16.80 1.93 -17.79
CA THR A 10 -16.51 1.48 -16.43
C THR A 10 -15.15 0.78 -16.36
N LYS A 11 -14.24 1.35 -15.57
CA LYS A 11 -12.95 0.76 -15.21
C LYS A 11 -13.10 -0.04 -13.94
N GLN A 12 -12.88 -1.34 -14.03
CA GLN A 12 -12.83 -2.23 -12.87
C GLN A 12 -11.40 -2.27 -12.30
N ILE A 13 -11.26 -2.05 -11.01
CA ILE A 13 -9.97 -2.04 -10.31
C ILE A 13 -10.05 -2.87 -9.03
N ASN A 14 -8.95 -3.56 -8.71
CA ASN A 14 -8.73 -4.17 -7.43
C ASN A 14 -7.87 -3.22 -6.59
N VAL A 15 -8.24 -3.01 -5.35
CA VAL A 15 -7.49 -2.17 -4.41
C VAL A 15 -7.02 -3.04 -3.25
N PHE A 16 -5.73 -2.98 -2.95
CA PHE A 16 -5.08 -3.72 -1.88
C PHE A 16 -4.62 -2.74 -0.81
N PHE A 17 -4.72 -3.11 0.47
CA PHE A 17 -4.37 -2.25 1.58
C PHE A 17 -3.66 -3.02 2.69
N ASP A 18 -2.59 -2.44 3.22
CA ASP A 18 -1.82 -2.99 4.35
C ASP A 18 -1.13 -1.88 5.18
N GLU A 19 -0.61 -2.25 6.35
CA GLU A 19 0.11 -1.41 7.31
C GLU A 19 1.53 -1.93 7.57
N SER A 20 2.50 -1.01 7.68
CA SER A 20 3.85 -1.34 8.14
C SER A 20 4.28 -0.52 9.35
N GLY A 21 4.54 -1.25 10.42
CA GLY A 21 5.02 -0.84 11.75
C GLY A 21 4.07 0.04 12.54
N LYS A 22 3.84 -0.39 13.77
CA LYS A 22 2.76 0.10 14.63
C LYS A 22 3.29 0.78 15.88
N GLY A 23 2.62 1.86 16.30
CA GLY A 23 2.91 2.55 17.55
C GLY A 23 4.20 3.38 17.54
N ILE A 24 4.56 3.89 18.72
CA ILE A 24 5.64 4.89 18.90
C ILE A 24 7.03 4.30 18.62
N GLN A 25 7.26 3.04 18.97
CA GLN A 25 8.58 2.41 18.91
C GLN A 25 8.95 1.95 17.50
N GLN A 26 7.97 1.73 16.62
CA GLN A 26 8.17 1.19 15.28
C GLN A 26 7.93 2.26 14.23
N ARG A 27 8.73 3.32 14.24
CA ARG A 27 8.71 4.36 13.18
C ARG A 27 9.50 3.96 11.93
N PRO A 28 9.14 4.49 10.74
CA PRO A 28 7.92 5.26 10.43
C PRO A 28 6.64 4.41 10.57
N ASN A 29 5.46 5.01 10.73
CA ASN A 29 4.20 4.27 10.75
C ASN A 29 3.51 4.44 9.40
N LEU A 30 3.50 3.39 8.58
CA LEU A 30 3.05 3.48 7.19
C LEU A 30 1.72 2.77 7.00
N LEU A 31 0.81 3.41 6.27
CA LEU A 31 -0.34 2.75 5.65
C LEU A 31 -0.20 2.89 4.13
N GLY A 32 -0.45 1.81 3.40
CA GLY A 32 -0.31 1.77 1.95
C GLY A 32 -1.56 1.24 1.28
N SER A 33 -1.89 1.82 0.13
CA SER A 33 -2.92 1.27 -0.75
C SER A 33 -2.44 1.23 -2.19
N LEU A 34 -2.65 0.09 -2.83
CA LEU A 34 -2.22 -0.22 -4.19
C LEU A 34 -3.45 -0.51 -5.05
N SER A 35 -3.60 0.14 -6.20
CA SER A 35 -4.65 -0.20 -7.18
C SER A 35 -4.06 -0.91 -8.39
N ILE A 36 -4.66 -2.03 -8.79
CA ILE A 36 -4.33 -2.75 -10.01
C ILE A 36 -5.62 -2.90 -10.84
N PRO A 37 -5.66 -2.47 -12.11
CA PRO A 37 -6.82 -2.70 -12.97
C PRO A 37 -7.13 -4.19 -13.09
N LYS A 38 -8.40 -4.56 -13.04
CA LYS A 38 -8.81 -5.97 -13.04
C LYS A 38 -8.28 -6.75 -14.25
N LYS A 39 -8.27 -6.11 -15.43
CA LYS A 39 -7.68 -6.69 -16.66
C LYS A 39 -6.20 -7.03 -16.51
N VAL A 40 -5.43 -6.20 -15.81
CA VAL A 40 -4.02 -6.47 -15.51
C VAL A 40 -3.92 -7.58 -14.48
N TYR A 41 -4.73 -7.53 -13.42
CA TYR A 41 -4.73 -8.55 -12.37
C TYR A 41 -5.13 -9.95 -12.87
N GLU A 42 -5.85 -10.01 -13.99
CA GLU A 42 -6.26 -11.24 -14.66
C GLU A 42 -5.25 -11.74 -15.72
N CYS A 43 -4.13 -11.06 -15.93
CA CYS A 43 -3.05 -11.56 -16.79
C CYS A 43 -2.41 -12.82 -16.18
N ASP A 44 -1.89 -13.68 -17.05
CA ASP A 44 -1.40 -15.01 -16.69
C ASP A 44 -0.27 -14.96 -15.65
N ASP A 45 0.65 -13.99 -15.75
CA ASP A 45 1.75 -13.82 -14.78
C ASP A 45 1.21 -13.67 -13.34
N ILE A 46 0.23 -12.78 -13.15
CA ILE A 46 -0.37 -12.50 -11.84
C ILE A 46 -1.23 -13.68 -11.38
N LYS A 47 -1.99 -14.29 -12.29
CA LYS A 47 -2.80 -15.49 -11.99
C LYS A 47 -1.93 -16.66 -11.54
N TYR A 48 -0.80 -16.91 -12.20
CA TYR A 48 0.11 -17.97 -11.82
C TYR A 48 0.75 -17.69 -10.46
N MET A 49 1.21 -16.46 -10.21
CA MET A 49 1.73 -16.10 -8.89
C MET A 49 0.69 -16.30 -7.78
N ASN A 50 -0.55 -15.86 -7.99
CA ASN A 50 -1.67 -16.11 -7.07
C ASN A 50 -1.91 -17.61 -6.84
N TRP A 51 -1.85 -18.42 -7.91
CA TRP A 51 -1.99 -19.86 -7.78
C TRP A 51 -0.89 -20.48 -6.92
N PHE A 52 0.39 -20.13 -7.15
CA PHE A 52 1.51 -20.63 -6.35
C PHE A 52 1.43 -20.17 -4.89
N LEU A 53 1.02 -18.92 -4.65
CA LEU A 53 0.80 -18.35 -3.33
C LEU A 53 -0.24 -19.15 -2.54
N ARG A 54 -1.44 -19.34 -3.13
CA ARG A 54 -2.54 -20.09 -2.50
C ARG A 54 -2.23 -21.58 -2.32
N LYS A 55 -1.30 -22.15 -3.10
CA LYS A 55 -0.81 -23.53 -2.94
C LYS A 55 0.31 -23.65 -1.90
N GLY A 56 0.70 -22.56 -1.24
CA GLY A 56 1.81 -22.54 -0.29
C GLY A 56 3.16 -22.87 -0.93
N LYS A 57 3.29 -22.68 -2.25
CA LYS A 57 4.54 -22.85 -3.01
C LYS A 57 5.34 -21.56 -3.11
N LEU A 58 4.67 -20.44 -2.86
CA LEU A 58 5.25 -19.11 -2.75
C LEU A 58 4.92 -18.59 -1.34
N ASN A 59 5.93 -18.02 -0.68
CA ASN A 59 5.77 -17.33 0.60
C ASN A 59 6.60 -16.03 0.52
N ILE A 60 5.95 -14.90 0.76
CA ILE A 60 6.53 -13.57 0.59
C ILE A 60 6.21 -12.78 1.85
N HIS A 61 7.20 -12.53 2.71
CA HIS A 61 7.01 -11.71 3.90
C HIS A 61 8.23 -10.82 4.14
N TRP A 62 8.11 -9.51 3.87
CA TRP A 62 9.25 -8.60 4.02
C TRP A 62 9.74 -8.53 5.47
N LYS A 63 8.80 -8.52 6.43
CA LYS A 63 9.12 -8.47 7.86
C LYS A 63 10.05 -9.61 8.30
N ASN A 64 9.87 -10.80 7.74
CA ASN A 64 10.60 -12.01 8.16
C ASN A 64 11.88 -12.25 7.37
N TYR A 65 12.11 -11.50 6.29
CA TYR A 65 13.31 -11.66 5.47
C TYR A 65 14.60 -11.45 6.29
N ASN A 66 15.50 -12.43 6.18
CA ASN A 66 16.76 -12.47 6.93
C ASN A 66 17.97 -12.94 6.10
N GLY A 67 17.85 -12.90 4.76
CA GLY A 67 18.88 -13.34 3.81
C GLY A 67 18.67 -14.74 3.23
N GLY A 68 17.51 -15.37 3.45
CA GLY A 68 17.15 -16.64 2.80
C GLY A 68 17.14 -16.50 1.27
N HIS A 69 17.81 -17.42 0.58
CA HIS A 69 17.92 -17.39 -0.89
C HIS A 69 16.55 -17.48 -1.58
N MET A 70 15.69 -18.39 -1.12
CA MET A 70 14.34 -18.57 -1.67
C MET A 70 13.45 -17.34 -1.41
N ASP A 71 13.48 -16.80 -0.20
CA ASP A 71 12.70 -15.59 0.15
C ASP A 71 13.14 -14.40 -0.71
N LYS A 72 14.45 -14.23 -0.91
CA LYS A 72 15.02 -13.20 -1.79
C LYS A 72 14.49 -13.37 -3.22
N ALA A 73 14.58 -14.58 -3.78
CA ALA A 73 14.11 -14.85 -5.14
C ALA A 73 12.61 -14.57 -5.29
N ASN A 74 11.80 -14.96 -4.30
CA ASN A 74 10.36 -14.69 -4.29
C ASN A 74 10.05 -13.19 -4.28
N ILE A 75 10.77 -12.41 -3.47
CA ILE A 75 10.63 -10.94 -3.41
C ILE A 75 11.03 -10.31 -4.74
N ILE A 76 12.15 -10.73 -5.33
CA ILE A 76 12.62 -10.20 -6.62
C ILE A 76 11.58 -10.48 -7.72
N ASN A 77 11.12 -11.73 -7.84
CA ASN A 77 10.11 -12.10 -8.84
C ASN A 77 8.81 -11.28 -8.70
N LEU A 78 8.38 -11.01 -7.45
CA LEU A 78 7.21 -10.17 -7.19
C LEU A 78 7.43 -8.72 -7.64
N ILE A 79 8.61 -8.16 -7.39
CA ILE A 79 8.96 -6.81 -7.81
C ILE A 79 9.11 -6.73 -9.34
N GLU A 80 9.68 -7.74 -9.99
CA GLU A 80 9.76 -7.81 -11.45
C GLU A 80 8.38 -7.84 -12.11
N MET A 81 7.44 -8.61 -11.55
CA MET A 81 6.03 -8.58 -11.98
C MET A 81 5.43 -7.17 -11.81
N PHE A 82 5.69 -6.52 -10.68
CA PHE A 82 5.23 -5.15 -10.46
C PHE A 82 5.79 -4.16 -11.50
N ILE A 83 7.08 -4.25 -11.84
CA ILE A 83 7.73 -3.41 -12.85
C ILE A 83 7.09 -3.61 -14.23
N LEU A 84 6.77 -4.85 -14.60
CA LEU A 84 6.15 -5.18 -15.89
C LEU A 84 4.82 -4.43 -16.11
N TYR A 85 4.05 -4.21 -15.04
CA TYR A 85 2.73 -3.58 -15.10
C TYR A 85 2.68 -2.17 -14.51
N LYS A 86 3.84 -1.55 -14.27
CA LYS A 86 3.99 -0.30 -13.52
C LYS A 86 3.09 0.85 -13.96
N ASP A 87 2.89 1.02 -15.27
CA ASP A 87 2.13 2.15 -15.83
C ASP A 87 0.62 2.09 -15.50
N TYR A 88 0.15 0.92 -15.09
CA TYR A 88 -1.25 0.67 -14.75
C TYR A 88 -1.50 0.65 -13.25
N ILE A 89 -0.44 0.51 -12.45
CA ILE A 89 -0.52 0.34 -11.01
C ILE A 89 -0.30 1.69 -10.32
N LYS A 90 -1.10 1.98 -9.30
CA LYS A 90 -0.94 3.20 -8.49
C LYS A 90 -0.74 2.83 -7.04
N LEU A 91 0.20 3.50 -6.39
CA LEU A 91 0.49 3.33 -4.97
C LEU A 91 0.35 4.68 -4.24
N ASN A 92 -0.50 4.70 -3.22
CA ASN A 92 -0.60 5.78 -2.23
C ASN A 92 -0.03 5.28 -0.90
N VAL A 93 0.83 6.06 -0.27
CA VAL A 93 1.40 5.74 1.05
C VAL A 93 1.32 6.96 1.96
N ILE A 94 0.92 6.75 3.21
CA ILE A 94 0.98 7.78 4.24
C ILE A 94 1.86 7.32 5.40
N ASN A 95 2.81 8.16 5.79
CA ASN A 95 3.54 8.07 7.04
C ASN A 95 2.83 8.93 8.10
N TYR A 96 2.13 8.30 9.02
CA TYR A 96 1.38 8.99 10.08
C TYR A 96 2.17 9.02 11.39
N HIS A 97 2.01 10.09 12.17
CA HIS A 97 2.78 10.26 13.41
C HIS A 97 1.98 9.78 14.64
N TYR A 98 2.10 8.50 15.03
CA TYR A 98 1.36 7.92 16.17
C TYR A 98 1.49 8.74 17.46
N GLY A 99 2.72 9.14 17.82
CA GLY A 99 2.97 9.95 19.02
C GLY A 99 2.28 11.33 19.03
N PHE A 100 1.94 11.87 17.86
CA PHE A 100 1.22 13.15 17.76
C PHE A 100 -0.24 12.92 18.11
N LEU A 101 -0.82 11.85 17.57
CA LEU A 101 -2.18 11.47 17.85
C LEU A 101 -2.41 11.16 19.34
N THR A 102 -1.52 10.39 19.97
CA THR A 102 -1.61 10.08 21.41
C THR A 102 -1.37 11.29 22.31
N SER A 103 -0.73 12.34 21.79
CA SER A 103 -0.48 13.56 22.56
C SER A 103 -1.67 14.52 22.59
N GLN A 104 -2.78 14.20 21.93
CA GLN A 104 -3.95 15.08 21.88
C GLN A 104 -4.87 14.86 23.08
N PRO A 105 -4.98 15.80 24.03
CA PRO A 105 -5.70 15.59 25.29
C PRO A 105 -7.23 15.59 25.15
N LEU A 106 -7.75 16.10 24.04
CA LEU A 106 -9.20 16.23 23.81
C LEU A 106 -9.86 14.96 23.24
N PHE A 107 -9.06 13.98 22.80
CA PHE A 107 -9.56 12.81 22.08
C PHE A 107 -9.30 11.54 22.88
N ALA A 108 -10.26 10.63 22.85
CA ALA A 108 -10.15 9.32 23.50
C ALA A 108 -9.41 8.32 22.59
N GLN A 109 -8.98 7.19 23.18
CA GLN A 109 -8.34 6.11 22.44
C GLN A 109 -9.19 5.61 21.25
N LYS A 110 -10.51 5.57 21.38
CA LYS A 110 -11.41 5.19 20.29
C LYS A 110 -11.35 6.15 19.09
N ASP A 111 -11.15 7.45 19.33
CA ASP A 111 -11.09 8.46 18.28
C ASP A 111 -9.75 8.36 17.53
N LEU A 112 -8.69 8.03 18.28
CA LEU A 112 -7.39 7.67 17.73
C LEU A 112 -7.48 6.44 16.82
N GLU A 113 -8.08 5.36 17.31
CA GLU A 113 -8.26 4.13 16.55
C GLU A 113 -9.13 4.34 15.32
N ALA A 114 -10.24 5.08 15.42
CA ALA A 114 -11.06 5.45 14.28
C ALA A 114 -10.27 6.27 13.24
N THR A 115 -9.36 7.14 13.70
CA THR A 115 -8.49 7.90 12.80
C THR A 115 -7.53 6.98 12.05
N ILE A 116 -6.77 6.15 12.75
CA ILE A 116 -5.72 5.29 12.15
C ILE A 116 -6.35 4.17 11.33
N TYR A 117 -7.34 3.47 11.87
CA TYR A 117 -7.83 2.21 11.33
C TYR A 117 -9.10 2.35 10.49
N SER A 118 -9.73 3.53 10.43
CA SER A 118 -10.85 3.78 9.50
C SER A 118 -10.56 4.98 8.60
N LYS A 119 -10.31 6.16 9.18
CA LYS A 119 -10.24 7.40 8.38
C LYS A 119 -9.04 7.49 7.44
N LEU A 120 -7.86 7.04 7.89
CA LEU A 120 -6.67 7.02 7.04
C LEU A 120 -6.77 5.97 5.90
N PRO A 121 -7.20 4.71 6.15
CA PRO A 121 -7.48 3.74 5.10
C PRO A 121 -8.46 4.26 4.06
N GLU A 122 -9.60 4.82 4.51
CA GLU A 122 -10.60 5.43 3.63
C GLU A 122 -9.98 6.47 2.71
N ARG A 123 -9.20 7.42 3.27
CA ARG A 123 -8.57 8.48 2.48
C ARG A 123 -7.56 7.97 1.45
N LEU A 124 -6.78 6.95 1.80
CA LEU A 124 -5.81 6.36 0.88
C LEU A 124 -6.49 5.72 -0.32
N ILE A 125 -7.55 4.94 -0.07
CA ILE A 125 -8.32 4.22 -1.08
C ILE A 125 -9.13 5.21 -1.92
N TYR A 126 -9.80 6.18 -1.29
CA TYR A 126 -10.48 7.28 -1.98
C TYR A 126 -9.54 7.98 -2.97
N GLY A 127 -8.28 8.23 -2.57
CA GLY A 127 -7.25 8.83 -3.41
C GLY A 127 -6.82 7.99 -4.62
N LEU A 128 -7.14 6.69 -4.66
CA LEU A 128 -6.87 5.80 -5.79
C LEU A 128 -8.05 5.70 -6.75
N ILE A 129 -9.29 5.77 -6.24
CA ILE A 129 -10.50 5.47 -7.01
C ILE A 129 -11.22 6.72 -7.55
N ARG A 130 -10.90 7.91 -7.03
CA ARG A 130 -11.49 9.19 -7.46
C ARG A 130 -10.74 9.86 -8.62
N GLY A 131 -11.36 10.89 -9.20
CA GLY A 131 -10.65 11.81 -10.11
C GLY A 131 -10.34 11.23 -11.49
N TYR A 132 -11.16 10.29 -11.98
CA TYR A 132 -11.03 9.68 -13.32
C TYR A 132 -11.73 10.49 -14.42
N GLY A 133 -12.19 11.71 -14.13
CA GLY A 133 -12.90 12.59 -15.05
C GLY A 133 -14.39 12.26 -15.18
N SER A 134 -15.11 13.07 -15.96
CA SER A 134 -16.55 12.90 -16.17
C SER A 134 -16.89 11.73 -17.09
N GLU A 135 -15.96 11.25 -17.92
CA GLU A 135 -16.26 10.26 -18.97
C GLU A 135 -15.95 8.81 -18.58
N ALA A 136 -15.43 8.59 -17.37
CA ALA A 136 -15.11 7.26 -16.87
C ALA A 136 -15.73 7.03 -15.49
N THR A 137 -16.28 5.83 -15.31
CA THR A 137 -16.73 5.35 -14.01
C THR A 137 -15.72 4.37 -13.46
N VAL A 138 -15.43 4.41 -12.16
CA VAL A 138 -14.57 3.41 -11.49
C VAL A 138 -15.42 2.49 -10.64
N SER A 139 -15.16 1.19 -10.71
CA SER A 139 -15.77 0.18 -9.86
C SER A 139 -14.65 -0.59 -9.17
N ALA A 140 -14.64 -0.57 -7.83
CA ALA A 140 -13.52 -1.04 -7.03
C ALA A 140 -13.92 -2.19 -6.11
N ASP A 141 -13.16 -3.28 -6.20
CA ASP A 141 -13.17 -4.38 -5.22
C ASP A 141 -11.96 -4.19 -4.29
N ILE A 142 -12.19 -4.15 -2.97
CA ILE A 142 -11.17 -3.78 -1.98
C ILE A 142 -10.77 -5.01 -1.17
N TYR A 143 -9.47 -5.19 -0.96
CA TYR A 143 -8.88 -6.26 -0.19
C TYR A 143 -7.95 -5.68 0.88
N ILE A 144 -8.17 -6.08 2.12
CA ILE A 144 -7.44 -5.61 3.31
C ILE A 144 -6.74 -6.81 3.94
N GLU A 145 -5.47 -6.67 4.33
CA GLU A 145 -4.81 -7.70 5.12
C GLU A 145 -5.53 -7.86 6.48
N ALA A 146 -5.91 -9.09 6.81
CA ALA A 146 -6.67 -9.40 8.01
C ALA A 146 -5.92 -8.98 9.28
N ALA A 147 -6.55 -8.13 10.09
CA ALA A 147 -6.01 -7.71 11.37
C ALA A 147 -7.14 -7.41 12.38
N ASN A 148 -6.92 -7.81 13.63
CA ASN A 148 -7.91 -7.68 14.71
C ASN A 148 -8.38 -6.24 14.92
N GLU A 149 -7.51 -5.26 14.69
CA GLU A 149 -7.85 -3.84 14.83
C GLU A 149 -8.90 -3.39 13.80
N TYR A 150 -8.86 -3.93 12.58
CA TYR A 150 -9.81 -3.66 11.50
C TYR A 150 -11.12 -4.41 11.69
N ASP A 151 -11.05 -5.68 12.14
CA ASP A 151 -12.22 -6.48 12.51
C ASP A 151 -13.03 -5.80 13.60
N ARG A 152 -12.38 -5.35 14.68
CA ARG A 152 -13.03 -4.76 15.85
C ARG A 152 -13.88 -3.52 15.52
N ILE A 153 -13.52 -2.78 14.47
CA ILE A 153 -14.23 -1.57 14.05
C ILE A 153 -15.12 -1.80 12.82
N ASN A 154 -15.29 -3.06 12.38
CA ASN A 154 -16.03 -3.43 11.17
C ASN A 154 -15.57 -2.60 9.95
N LEU A 155 -14.25 -2.51 9.73
CA LEU A 155 -13.68 -1.66 8.69
C LEU A 155 -14.27 -1.99 7.31
N SER A 156 -14.38 -3.28 6.96
CA SER A 156 -14.88 -3.70 5.64
C SER A 156 -16.26 -3.13 5.30
N GLU A 157 -17.20 -3.17 6.24
CA GLU A 157 -18.56 -2.65 6.03
C GLU A 157 -18.57 -1.12 6.01
N THR A 158 -17.87 -0.50 6.97
CA THR A 158 -17.82 0.96 7.12
C THR A 158 -17.16 1.62 5.91
N LEU A 159 -16.09 1.01 5.39
CA LEU A 159 -15.31 1.55 4.29
C LEU A 159 -16.11 1.64 2.98
N VAL A 160 -16.87 0.59 2.64
CA VAL A 160 -17.74 0.61 1.45
C VAL A 160 -18.80 1.71 1.57
N THR A 161 -19.45 1.79 2.74
CA THR A 161 -20.49 2.78 3.00
C THR A 161 -19.94 4.21 2.92
N ASP A 162 -18.79 4.46 3.56
CA ASP A 162 -18.16 5.78 3.58
C ASP A 162 -17.70 6.21 2.19
N LEU A 163 -17.02 5.33 1.44
CA LEU A 163 -16.55 5.63 0.09
C LEU A 163 -17.71 5.92 -0.87
N ASN A 164 -18.76 5.10 -0.84
CA ASN A 164 -19.94 5.32 -1.69
C ASN A 164 -20.70 6.59 -1.30
N SER A 165 -20.78 6.90 0.00
CA SER A 165 -21.30 8.18 0.47
C SER A 165 -20.46 9.34 -0.05
N GLN A 166 -19.13 9.23 -0.04
CA GLN A 166 -18.22 10.23 -0.62
C GLN A 166 -18.45 10.44 -2.10
N SER A 167 -18.61 9.36 -2.84
CA SER A 167 -18.90 9.42 -4.26
C SER A 167 -20.18 10.20 -4.53
N LEU A 168 -21.26 9.85 -3.80
CA LEU A 168 -22.58 10.46 -3.94
C LEU A 168 -22.58 11.96 -3.63
N TYR A 169 -22.07 12.39 -2.46
CA TYR A 169 -22.14 13.81 -2.09
C TYR A 169 -21.17 14.70 -2.86
N ARG A 170 -20.10 14.14 -3.44
CA ARG A 170 -19.12 14.90 -4.24
C ARG A 170 -19.42 14.87 -5.74
N GLY A 171 -20.40 14.08 -6.18
CA GLY A 171 -20.68 13.87 -7.60
C GLY A 171 -19.52 13.18 -8.33
N GLU A 172 -18.72 12.38 -7.61
CA GLU A 172 -17.65 11.59 -8.23
C GLU A 172 -18.26 10.36 -8.91
N LYS A 173 -17.58 9.82 -9.91
CA LYS A 173 -18.04 8.65 -10.69
C LYS A 173 -17.30 7.39 -10.28
N PHE A 174 -17.36 7.02 -9.00
CA PHE A 174 -16.85 5.72 -8.55
C PHE A 174 -17.84 4.98 -7.65
N ILE A 175 -17.66 3.67 -7.54
CA ILE A 175 -18.38 2.82 -6.59
C ILE A 175 -17.38 1.82 -5.99
N ALA A 176 -17.40 1.69 -4.67
CA ALA A 176 -16.80 0.55 -3.97
C ALA A 176 -17.86 -0.56 -3.94
N ASN A 177 -17.58 -1.71 -4.55
CA ASN A 177 -18.54 -2.82 -4.61
C ASN A 177 -18.46 -3.69 -3.36
N SER A 178 -17.23 -4.01 -2.94
CA SER A 178 -16.94 -4.90 -1.83
C SER A 178 -15.67 -4.47 -1.10
N CYS A 179 -15.58 -4.91 0.15
CA CYS A 179 -14.35 -4.87 0.91
C CYS A 179 -14.23 -6.18 1.70
N GLU A 180 -13.14 -6.89 1.51
CA GLU A 180 -12.87 -8.17 2.14
C GLU A 180 -11.57 -8.12 2.93
N MET A 181 -11.59 -8.67 4.14
CA MET A 181 -10.36 -8.91 4.91
C MET A 181 -9.88 -10.32 4.59
N LEU A 182 -8.67 -10.42 4.02
CA LEU A 182 -8.09 -11.68 3.59
C LEU A 182 -6.84 -11.98 4.40
N PRO A 183 -6.59 -13.26 4.75
CA PRO A 183 -5.36 -13.64 5.40
C PRO A 183 -4.18 -13.54 4.43
N LYS A 184 -2.96 -13.39 4.98
CA LYS A 184 -1.71 -13.57 4.23
C LYS A 184 -1.73 -14.82 3.34
N ASN A 185 -1.00 -14.72 2.24
CA ASN A 185 -0.85 -15.74 1.20
C ASN A 185 -2.13 -16.04 0.41
N THR A 186 -3.07 -15.09 0.35
CA THR A 186 -4.32 -15.24 -0.43
C THR A 186 -4.26 -14.47 -1.76
N GLU A 187 -3.77 -13.24 -1.75
CA GLU A 187 -3.69 -12.35 -2.90
C GLU A 187 -2.29 -11.77 -3.05
N VAL A 188 -1.72 -11.89 -4.25
CA VAL A 188 -0.41 -11.33 -4.58
C VAL A 188 -0.40 -9.80 -4.49
N GLY A 189 -1.55 -9.14 -4.67
CA GLY A 189 -1.68 -7.70 -4.47
C GLY A 189 -1.48 -7.26 -3.01
N LEU A 190 -1.89 -8.09 -2.03
CA LEU A 190 -1.62 -7.83 -0.60
C LEU A 190 -0.13 -8.02 -0.30
N GLU A 191 0.47 -9.11 -0.78
CA GLU A 191 1.91 -9.36 -0.56
C GLU A 191 2.79 -8.31 -1.24
N LEU A 192 2.39 -7.83 -2.43
CA LEU A 192 3.04 -6.70 -3.09
C LEU A 192 2.95 -5.43 -2.24
N THR A 193 1.80 -5.18 -1.61
CA THR A 193 1.63 -4.02 -0.72
C THR A 193 2.53 -4.13 0.53
N ASP A 194 2.61 -5.31 1.18
CA ASP A 194 3.52 -5.58 2.32
C ASP A 194 4.99 -5.32 1.93
N VAL A 195 5.42 -5.89 0.79
CA VAL A 195 6.81 -5.75 0.31
C VAL A 195 7.14 -4.31 -0.04
N LEU A 196 6.26 -3.60 -0.75
CA LEU A 196 6.49 -2.20 -1.12
C LEU A 196 6.56 -1.30 0.12
N LEU A 197 5.67 -1.49 1.10
CA LEU A 197 5.72 -0.77 2.37
C LEU A 197 6.99 -1.10 3.15
N GLY A 198 7.38 -2.37 3.16
CA GLY A 198 8.62 -2.84 3.76
C GLY A 198 9.86 -2.19 3.15
N LEU A 199 9.93 -2.12 1.83
CA LEU A 199 11.00 -1.50 1.07
C LEU A 199 11.08 0.01 1.37
N ILE A 200 9.94 0.71 1.27
CA ILE A 200 9.82 2.14 1.57
C ILE A 200 10.29 2.41 3.01
N ARG A 201 9.85 1.59 3.96
CA ARG A 201 10.24 1.71 5.37
C ARG A 201 11.75 1.53 5.55
N THR A 202 12.37 0.53 4.92
CA THR A 202 13.82 0.31 4.99
C THR A 202 14.59 1.52 4.45
N ILE A 203 14.13 2.09 3.34
CA ILE A 203 14.72 3.30 2.73
C ILE A 203 14.63 4.48 3.71
N ILE A 204 13.45 4.75 4.30
CA ILE A 204 13.26 5.86 5.26
C ILE A 204 14.09 5.65 6.52
N GLN A 205 14.14 4.43 7.06
CA GLN A 205 14.88 4.13 8.28
C GLN A 205 16.40 4.26 8.09
N ASN A 206 16.90 4.01 6.87
CA ASN A 206 18.30 4.12 6.49
C ASN A 206 19.29 3.61 7.56
N PRO A 207 19.13 2.36 8.06
CA PRO A 207 19.88 1.90 9.22
C PRO A 207 21.34 1.64 8.89
N ALA A 208 22.26 2.15 9.70
CA ALA A 208 23.70 1.89 9.53
C ALA A 208 24.03 0.40 9.74
N ILE A 209 24.47 -0.29 8.68
CA ILE A 209 24.72 -1.74 8.67
C ILE A 209 25.60 -2.20 9.84
N GLY A 210 26.69 -1.48 10.14
CA GLY A 210 27.64 -1.83 11.20
C GLY A 210 27.09 -1.80 12.63
N LYS A 211 25.86 -1.30 12.84
CA LYS A 211 25.21 -1.20 14.16
C LYS A 211 23.93 -2.05 14.26
N THR A 212 23.66 -2.91 13.28
CA THR A 212 22.39 -3.65 13.20
C THR A 212 22.59 -5.15 13.08
N GLY A 213 21.55 -5.91 13.45
CA GLY A 213 21.55 -7.37 13.33
C GLY A 213 21.45 -7.85 11.88
N ARG A 214 21.77 -9.14 11.66
CA ARG A 214 21.79 -9.78 10.34
C ARG A 214 20.54 -9.48 9.50
N SER A 215 19.34 -9.65 10.05
CA SER A 215 18.09 -9.44 9.27
C SER A 215 17.97 -8.03 8.70
N ILE A 216 18.36 -6.99 9.46
CA ILE A 216 18.33 -5.61 8.98
C ILE A 216 19.35 -5.42 7.86
N ARG A 217 20.57 -5.92 8.05
CA ARG A 217 21.61 -5.85 7.02
C ARG A 217 21.17 -6.51 5.71
N GLU A 218 20.59 -7.71 5.76
CA GLU A 218 20.15 -8.39 4.54
C GLU A 218 19.00 -7.63 3.84
N LYS A 219 18.08 -7.03 4.59
CA LYS A 219 17.05 -6.13 4.01
C LYS A 219 17.68 -4.93 3.33
N VAL A 220 18.66 -4.27 3.95
CA VAL A 220 19.38 -3.15 3.34
C VAL A 220 20.08 -3.58 2.05
N ASN A 221 20.79 -4.71 2.07
CA ASN A 221 21.47 -5.25 0.89
C ASN A 221 20.49 -5.53 -0.25
N LEU A 222 19.37 -6.21 0.05
CA LEU A 222 18.33 -6.48 -0.94
C LEU A 222 17.69 -5.18 -1.47
N THR A 223 17.45 -4.19 -0.61
CA THR A 223 16.96 -2.87 -1.04
C THR A 223 17.95 -2.19 -1.99
N VAL A 224 19.25 -2.22 -1.71
CA VAL A 224 20.27 -1.67 -2.62
C VAL A 224 20.22 -2.37 -3.98
N GLU A 225 20.21 -3.70 -3.99
CA GLU A 225 20.14 -4.54 -5.20
C GLU A 225 18.88 -4.24 -6.03
N LEU A 226 17.71 -4.18 -5.38
CA LEU A 226 16.46 -3.84 -6.05
C LEU A 226 16.50 -2.43 -6.67
N LEU A 227 17.15 -1.47 -6.01
CA LEU A 227 17.31 -0.09 -6.50
C LEU A 227 18.38 0.07 -7.60
N GLU A 228 19.13 -0.98 -7.96
CA GLU A 228 19.97 -0.99 -9.15
C GLU A 228 19.11 -0.96 -10.43
N ASN A 229 17.91 -1.56 -10.36
CA ASN A 229 16.91 -1.45 -11.42
C ASN A 229 16.35 -0.02 -11.49
N GLN A 230 16.62 0.67 -12.61
CA GLN A 230 16.21 2.06 -12.78
C GLN A 230 14.70 2.24 -12.88
N GLU A 231 13.98 1.24 -13.39
CA GLU A 231 12.52 1.27 -13.46
C GLU A 231 11.93 1.25 -12.06
N LEU A 232 12.38 0.34 -11.19
CA LEU A 232 11.92 0.33 -9.80
C LEU A 232 12.21 1.65 -9.09
N LYS A 233 13.41 2.19 -9.29
CA LYS A 233 13.81 3.47 -8.70
C LYS A 233 12.88 4.60 -9.14
N HIS A 234 12.56 4.68 -10.43
CA HIS A 234 11.65 5.70 -10.97
C HIS A 234 10.22 5.52 -10.42
N ILE A 235 9.72 4.28 -10.40
CA ILE A 235 8.41 3.96 -9.83
C ILE A 235 8.32 4.42 -8.38
N LEU A 236 9.31 4.06 -7.56
CA LEU A 236 9.36 4.46 -6.15
C LEU A 236 9.50 5.98 -5.98
N GLY A 237 10.21 6.66 -6.89
CA GLY A 237 10.29 8.12 -6.90
C GLY A 237 8.97 8.81 -7.14
N ASP A 238 8.12 8.23 -7.99
CA ASP A 238 6.87 8.83 -8.44
C ASP A 238 5.67 8.54 -7.54
N ILE A 239 5.83 7.66 -6.54
CA ILE A 239 4.76 7.28 -5.63
C ILE A 239 4.11 8.51 -4.98
N LYS A 240 2.83 8.37 -4.63
CA LYS A 240 2.12 9.37 -3.85
C LYS A 240 2.39 9.10 -2.36
N TYR A 241 3.57 9.51 -1.91
CA TYR A 241 3.99 9.46 -0.52
C TYR A 241 3.63 10.74 0.21
N TYR A 242 2.97 10.61 1.37
CA TYR A 242 2.56 11.72 2.21
C TYR A 242 3.08 11.54 3.63
N GLU A 243 3.47 12.63 4.26
CA GLU A 243 3.73 12.65 5.70
C GLU A 243 2.64 13.43 6.41
N TRP A 244 2.17 12.89 7.54
CA TRP A 244 1.12 13.52 8.32
C TRP A 244 1.46 13.58 9.81
N ARG A 245 1.46 14.81 10.32
CA ARG A 245 1.70 15.16 11.73
C ARG A 245 0.71 16.23 12.20
N GLY A 246 -0.59 16.00 11.97
CA GLY A 246 -1.64 16.92 12.42
C GLY A 246 -1.90 18.13 11.52
N HIS A 247 -1.21 18.24 10.39
CA HIS A 247 -1.39 19.36 9.47
C HIS A 247 -2.75 19.27 8.75
N LYS A 248 -3.32 20.45 8.44
CA LYS A 248 -4.62 20.59 7.76
C LYS A 248 -4.62 19.96 6.37
N GLN A 249 -3.47 19.92 5.70
CA GLN A 249 -3.31 19.37 4.37
C GLN A 249 -2.25 18.26 4.38
N LEU A 250 -2.49 17.21 3.61
CA LEU A 250 -1.48 16.18 3.33
C LEU A 250 -0.47 16.78 2.36
N THR A 251 0.79 16.79 2.75
CA THR A 251 1.88 17.29 1.91
C THR A 251 2.49 16.10 1.19
N LYS A 252 2.47 16.11 -0.15
CA LYS A 252 3.20 15.11 -0.94
C LYS A 252 4.69 15.38 -0.77
N ILE A 253 5.45 14.37 -0.38
CA ILE A 253 6.91 14.44 -0.26
C ILE A 253 7.53 13.74 -1.47
N ASN A 254 8.61 14.32 -2.00
CA ASN A 254 9.40 13.71 -3.05
C ASN A 254 10.17 12.51 -2.49
N PHE A 255 9.75 11.29 -2.82
CA PHE A 255 10.36 10.09 -2.25
C PHE A 255 11.78 9.82 -2.78
N MET A 256 12.15 10.43 -3.92
CA MET A 256 13.50 10.33 -4.46
C MET A 256 14.58 10.83 -3.50
N ASP A 257 14.26 11.82 -2.66
CA ASP A 257 15.23 12.37 -1.69
C ASP A 257 15.63 11.31 -0.65
N TYR A 258 14.68 10.48 -0.20
CA TYR A 258 14.96 9.35 0.67
C TYR A 258 15.79 8.27 -0.04
N ILE A 259 15.46 7.96 -1.30
CA ILE A 259 16.20 6.98 -2.10
C ILE A 259 17.66 7.40 -2.25
N TYR A 260 17.92 8.67 -2.61
CA TYR A 260 19.27 9.17 -2.77
C TYR A 260 20.05 9.18 -1.45
N SER A 261 19.42 9.62 -0.35
CA SER A 261 20.05 9.55 0.97
C SER A 261 20.40 8.12 1.38
N PHE A 262 19.53 7.15 1.06
CA PHE A 262 19.77 5.74 1.35
C PHE A 262 20.93 5.17 0.51
N LEU A 263 20.93 5.42 -0.80
CA LEU A 263 21.99 4.95 -1.69
C LEU A 263 23.35 5.59 -1.38
N LEU A 264 23.38 6.87 -0.98
CA LEU A 264 24.61 7.54 -0.58
C LEU A 264 25.28 6.87 0.62
N GLN A 265 24.50 6.33 1.56
CA GLN A 265 25.02 5.67 2.76
C GLN A 265 25.47 4.21 2.52
N HIS A 266 24.86 3.53 1.54
CA HIS A 266 24.99 2.07 1.41
C HIS A 266 25.69 1.61 0.14
N ARG A 267 25.82 2.48 -0.87
CA ARG A 267 26.51 2.18 -2.13
C ARG A 267 27.88 2.85 -2.22
N PHE A 268 28.05 3.99 -1.57
CA PHE A 268 29.28 4.78 -1.54
C PHE A 268 29.84 4.79 -0.12
#